data_AF-A0A845UMS2-F1
#
_entry.id   AF-A0A845UMS2-F1
#
_cell.length_a   1.000
_cell.length_b   1.000
_cell.length_c   1.000
_cell.angle_alpha   90.00
_cell.angle_beta   90.00
_cell.angle_gamma   90.00
#
_symmetry.space_group_name_H-M   'P 1'
#
loop_
_entity.id
_entity.type
_entity.pdbx_description
1 polymer ?
#
loop_
_entity_poly.entity_id
_entity_poly.type
_entity_poly.pdbx_seq_one_letter_code
_entity_poly.pdbx_strand_id
1 'polypeptide(L)' 'MQGPTGILLRFDKLASEETPFMYHCHILEHEDAGMMGQFTVT' A
#
# COMPACT_ATOMS: atom_id res chain seq x y z
N MET A 1 -6.05 8.20 -21.64
CA MET A 1 -5.63 8.10 -20.23
C MET A 1 -6.34 6.88 -19.66
N GLN A 2 -5.63 5.87 -19.14
CA GLN A 2 -6.32 4.75 -18.51
C GLN A 2 -7.11 5.27 -17.31
N GLY A 3 -8.38 4.87 -17.22
CA GLY A 3 -9.29 5.26 -16.16
C GLY A 3 -9.04 4.49 -14.85
N PRO A 4 -9.97 4.54 -13.89
CA PRO A 4 -9.83 3.81 -12.63
C PRO A 4 -9.74 2.30 -12.86
N THR A 5 -8.97 1.62 -12.01
CA THR A 5 -8.85 0.15 -11.97
C THR A 5 -9.48 -0.37 -10.68
N GLY A 6 -10.38 -1.36 -10.77
CA GLY A 6 -10.91 -2.07 -9.61
C GLY A 6 -10.00 -3.23 -9.19
N ILE A 7 -9.79 -3.41 -7.89
CA ILE A 7 -8.98 -4.49 -7.32
C ILE A 7 -9.74 -5.17 -6.16
N LEU A 8 -9.52 -6.47 -5.99
CA LEU A 8 -10.03 -7.26 -4.87
C LEU A 8 -8.84 -7.83 -4.10
N LEU A 9 -8.77 -7.53 -2.80
CA LEU A 9 -7.68 -7.91 -1.93
C LEU A 9 -8.22 -8.75 -0.76
N ARG A 10 -7.41 -9.69 -0.28
CA ARG A 10 -7.65 -10.47 0.94
C ARG A 10 -6.43 -10.36 1.85
N PHE A 11 -6.65 -10.02 3.11
CA PHE A 11 -5.60 -9.86 4.11
C PHE A 11 -5.67 -11.00 5.12
N ASP A 12 -4.82 -12.01 4.96
CA ASP A 12 -4.77 -13.21 5.82
C ASP A 12 -3.70 -13.09 6.92
N LYS A 13 -3.09 -11.91 7.08
CA LYS A 13 -2.00 -11.66 8.04
C LYS A 13 -2.28 -10.39 8.82
N LEU A 14 -1.99 -10.45 10.13
CA LEU A 14 -2.05 -9.29 11.02
C LEU A 14 -0.93 -8.30 10.66
N ALA A 15 -1.24 -7.01 10.71
CA ALA A 15 -0.29 -5.92 10.64
C ALA A 15 -0.63 -4.92 11.75
N SER A 16 0.16 -4.93 12.82
CA SER A 16 -0.05 -4.07 13.98
C SER A 16 0.40 -2.63 13.69
N GLU A 17 0.07 -1.70 14.58
CA GLU A 17 0.57 -0.31 14.50
C GLU A 17 2.11 -0.24 14.60
N GLU A 18 2.73 -1.19 15.29
CA GLU A 18 4.20 -1.28 15.39
C GLU A 18 4.84 -1.78 14.07
N THR A 19 4.10 -2.57 13.27
CA THR A 19 4.59 -3.18 12.02
C THR A 19 3.50 -3.18 10.94
N PRO A 20 3.11 -2.01 10.41
CA PRO A 20 2.03 -1.90 9.43
C PRO A 20 2.46 -2.41 8.05
N PHE A 21 1.50 -2.81 7.21
CA PHE A 21 1.76 -3.03 5.80
C PHE A 21 1.94 -1.70 5.07
N MET A 22 2.67 -1.74 3.96
CA MET A 22 2.91 -0.58 3.10
C MET A 22 2.33 -0.82 1.72
N TYR A 23 1.86 0.25 1.08
CA TYR A 23 1.55 0.28 -0.34
C TYR A 23 2.18 1.53 -0.94
N HIS A 24 2.73 1.43 -2.14
CA HIS A 24 3.45 2.51 -2.78
C HIS A 24 3.48 2.32 -4.29
N CYS A 25 3.84 3.38 -5.01
CA CYS A 25 4.20 3.24 -6.40
C CYS A 25 5.51 2.44 -6.50
N HIS A 26 5.59 1.48 -7.42
CA HIS A 26 6.82 0.71 -7.61
C HIS A 26 7.87 1.45 -8.46
N ILE A 27 7.65 2.73 -8.76
CA ILE A 27 8.68 3.65 -9.27
C ILE A 27 9.40 4.22 -8.05
N LEU A 28 10.68 3.88 -7.88
CA LEU A 28 11.44 4.15 -6.66
C LEU A 28 11.52 5.65 -6.38
N GLU A 29 11.73 6.48 -7.40
CA GLU A 29 11.79 7.93 -7.26
C GLU A 29 10.46 8.52 -6.74
N HIS A 30 9.33 7.86 -7.04
CA HIS A 30 8.03 8.28 -6.52
C HIS A 30 7.82 7.82 -5.09
N GLU A 31 8.26 6.61 -4.74
CA GLU A 31 8.26 6.12 -3.36
C GLU A 31 9.10 7.03 -2.46
N ASP A 32 10.34 7.33 -2.86
CA ASP A 32 11.26 8.23 -2.15
C ASP A 32 10.69 9.66 -2.04
N ALA A 33 9.91 10.10 -3.03
CA ALA A 33 9.18 11.36 -3.00
C ALA A 33 7.89 11.32 -2.14
N GLY A 34 7.59 10.19 -1.49
CA GLY A 34 6.48 10.05 -0.55
C GLY A 34 5.19 9.48 -1.15
N MET A 35 5.22 8.88 -2.35
CA MET A 35 4.07 8.20 -2.95
C MET A 35 3.86 6.81 -2.33
N MET A 36 3.77 6.78 -1.00
CA MET A 36 3.62 5.61 -0.16
C MET A 36 2.58 5.87 0.95
N GLY A 37 1.98 4.79 1.44
CA GLY A 37 1.07 4.81 2.57
C GLY A 37 1.18 3.52 3.38
N GLN A 38 0.63 3.56 4.59
CA GLN A 38 0.66 2.44 5.52
C GLN A 38 -0.75 2.13 6.02
N PHE A 39 -1.02 0.86 6.33
CA PHE A 39 -2.28 0.43 6.94
C PHE A 39 -2.08 -0.76 7.87
N THR A 40 -2.95 -0.85 8.87
CA THR A 40 -3.03 -1.96 9.80
C THR A 40 -4.05 -3.01 9.33
N VAL A 41 -3.86 -4.24 9.79
CA VAL A 41 -4.82 -5.34 9.65
C VAL A 41 -4.97 -5.94 11.03
N THR A 42 -6.17 -5.87 11.59
CA THR A 42 -6.52 -6.28 12.96
C THR A 42 -7.48 -7.46 12.96
#